data_AF-A0A6G2W459-F1
#
_entry.id   AF-A0A6G2W459-F1
#
_cell.length_a   1.000
_cell.length_b   1.000
_cell.length_c   1.000
_cell.angle_alpha   90.00
_cell.angle_beta   90.00
_cell.angle_gamma   90.00
#
_symmetry.space_group_name_H-M   'P 1'
#
loop_
_entity.id
_entity.type
_entity.pdbx_description
1 polymer ?
#
loop_
_entity_poly.entity_id
_entity_poly.type
_entity_poly.pdbx_seq_one_letter_code
_entity_poly.pdbx_strand_id
1 'polypeptide(L)'
;VAVHVKNGWLQRSTHGWRVHSLGTFNGAGHDYMISVLTQDNSTMGYGVTTIQNVAKAIHKDLVPTKSTSRLYAPTDRPGEALVPVPPQG
;
A
#
# COMPACT_ATOMS: atom_id res chain seq x y z
N VAL A 1 -5.54 8.21 11.48
CA VAL A 1 -4.84 7.41 10.44
C VAL A 1 -4.28 8.40 9.44
N ALA A 2 -2.95 8.46 9.30
CA ALA A 2 -2.33 9.19 8.20
C ALA A 2 -2.26 8.24 6.99
N VAL A 3 -2.53 8.75 5.79
CA VAL A 3 -2.48 7.98 4.54
C VAL A 3 -1.74 8.80 3.51
N HIS A 4 -0.71 8.23 2.91
CA HIS A 4 0.04 8.85 1.82
C HIS A 4 -0.03 7.94 0.60
N VAL A 5 -0.31 8.51 -0.57
CA VAL A 5 -0.48 7.73 -1.81
C VAL A 5 0.23 8.42 -2.97
N LYS A 6 0.92 7.63 -3.78
CA LYS A 6 1.47 8.04 -5.07
C LYS A 6 1.01 7.08 -6.15
N ASN A 7 0.39 7.64 -7.17
CA ASN A 7 -0.11 6.90 -8.31
C ASN A 7 0.68 7.23 -9.59
N GLY A 8 0.68 6.26 -10.51
CA GLY A 8 1.24 6.40 -11.85
C GLY A 8 0.35 5.70 -12.89
N TRP A 9 0.19 6.35 -14.04
CA TRP A 9 -0.61 5.88 -15.16
C TRP A 9 0.18 6.02 -16.45
N LEU A 10 0.31 4.91 -17.17
CA LEU A 10 0.97 4.90 -18.47
C LEU A 10 0.15 4.06 -19.44
N GLN A 11 -0.34 4.69 -20.50
CA GLN A 11 -0.92 3.97 -21.62
C GLN A 11 0.20 3.42 -22.52
N ARG A 12 0.05 2.18 -22.97
CA ARG A 12 0.96 1.51 -23.89
C ARG A 12 0.27 1.31 -25.24
N SER A 13 1.05 1.31 -26.33
CA SER A 13 0.55 1.03 -27.68
C SER A 13 0.01 -0.40 -27.83
N THR A 14 0.54 -1.33 -27.04
CA THR A 14 0.04 -2.69 -26.88
C THR A 14 -0.22 -2.95 -25.40
N HIS A 15 -1.18 -3.81 -25.07
CA HIS A 15 -1.46 -4.20 -23.68
C HIS A 15 -1.99 -3.08 -22.77
N GLY A 16 -2.76 -2.15 -23.33
CA GLY A 16 -3.60 -1.21 -22.57
C GLY A 16 -2.85 -0.34 -21.54
N TRP A 17 -3.45 -0.17 -20.37
CA TRP A 17 -2.95 0.72 -19.32
C TRP A 17 -2.15 -0.02 -18.24
N ARG A 18 -0.98 0.52 -17.93
CA ARG A 18 -0.26 0.26 -16.67
C ARG A 18 -0.74 1.25 -15.64
N VAL A 19 -1.32 0.75 -14.56
CA VAL A 19 -1.77 1.57 -13.44
C VAL A 19 -1.14 1.04 -12.18
N HIS A 20 -0.41 1.90 -11.48
CA HIS A 20 0.40 1.53 -10.32
C HIS A 20 0.10 2.49 -9.18
N SER A 21 0.08 1.96 -7.97
CA SER A 21 -0.10 2.73 -6.74
C SER A 21 0.87 2.26 -5.69
N LEU A 22 1.46 3.23 -5.00
CA LEU A 22 2.25 3.04 -3.80
C LEU A 22 1.58 3.86 -2.69
N GLY A 23 1.48 3.29 -1.50
CA GLY A 23 0.96 4.05 -0.37
C GLY A 23 1.43 3.55 0.97
N THR A 24 1.32 4.42 1.96
CA THR A 24 1.56 4.10 3.37
C THR A 24 0.35 4.47 4.20
N PHE A 25 0.09 3.69 5.25
CA PHE A 25 -0.97 3.95 6.21
C PHE A 25 -0.67 3.30 7.56
N ASN A 26 -1.29 3.80 8.62
CA ASN A 26 -1.10 3.29 9.97
C ASN A 26 -2.35 2.50 10.41
N GLY A 27 -2.16 1.33 11.01
CA GLY A 27 -3.25 0.43 11.44
C GLY A 27 -2.83 -0.51 12.55
N ALA A 28 -3.71 -0.82 13.50
CA ALA A 28 -3.45 -1.78 14.58
C ALA A 28 -2.13 -1.60 15.38
N GLY A 29 -1.57 -0.39 15.42
CA GLY A 29 -0.25 -0.16 16.04
C GLY A 29 0.94 -0.51 15.16
N HIS A 30 0.77 -0.47 13.84
CA HIS A 30 1.82 -0.69 12.85
C HIS A 30 1.74 0.33 11.72
N ASP A 31 2.88 0.60 11.10
CA ASP A 31 3.00 1.37 9.86
C ASP A 31 3.12 0.40 8.70
N TYR A 32 2.23 0.51 7.72
CA TYR A 32 2.16 -0.36 6.56
C TYR A 32 2.57 0.39 5.30
N MET A 33 3.25 -0.32 4.40
CA MET A 33 3.47 0.11 3.01
C MET A 33 2.83 -0.90 2.07
N ILE A 34 2.11 -0.41 1.07
CA ILE A 34 1.45 -1.22 0.04
C ILE A 34 1.89 -0.76 -1.35
N SER A 35 2.22 -1.73 -2.20
CA SER A 35 2.45 -1.52 -3.64
C SER A 35 1.47 -2.39 -4.42
N VAL A 36 0.72 -1.79 -5.33
CA VAL A 36 -0.19 -2.49 -6.24
C VAL A 36 0.19 -2.17 -7.67
N LEU A 37 0.62 -3.19 -8.41
CA LEU A 37 0.98 -3.09 -9.81
C LEU A 37 -0.05 -3.82 -10.65
N THR A 38 -0.77 -3.08 -11.51
CA THR A 38 -1.72 -3.66 -12.45
C THR A 38 -1.27 -3.45 -13.89
N GLN A 39 -1.64 -4.40 -14.73
CA GLN A 39 -1.29 -4.41 -16.14
C GLN A 39 -2.48 -4.83 -17.00
N ASP A 40 -2.39 -4.54 -18.29
CA ASP A 40 -3.37 -4.93 -19.31
C ASP A 40 -4.78 -4.39 -19.05
N ASN A 41 -4.87 -3.29 -18.31
CA ASN A 41 -6.14 -2.65 -17.99
C ASN A 41 -6.74 -2.04 -19.26
N SER A 42 -8.02 -2.35 -19.52
CA SER A 42 -8.76 -1.84 -20.68
C SER A 42 -8.88 -0.32 -20.69
N THR A 43 -8.95 0.31 -19.52
CA THR A 43 -8.97 1.76 -19.32
C THR A 43 -8.15 2.17 -18.10
N MET A 44 -7.73 3.44 -18.04
CA MET A 44 -7.12 4.03 -16.84
C MET A 44 -8.03 3.85 -15.62
N GLY A 45 -9.33 4.12 -15.77
CA GLY A 45 -10.33 4.03 -14.70
C GLY A 45 -10.48 2.60 -14.16
N TYR A 46 -10.51 1.60 -15.04
CA TYR A 46 -10.56 0.20 -14.63
C TYR A 46 -9.38 -0.18 -13.72
N GLY A 47 -8.16 0.23 -14.09
CA GLY A 47 -6.98 0.01 -13.26
C GLY A 47 -7.06 0.72 -11.90
N VAL A 48 -7.54 1.98 -11.86
CA VAL A 48 -7.75 2.72 -10.61
C VAL A 48 -8.75 2.01 -9.70
N THR A 49 -9.91 1.61 -10.23
CA THR A 49 -10.94 0.89 -9.47
C THR A 49 -10.41 -0.42 -8.93
N THR A 50 -9.65 -1.17 -9.73
CA THR A 50 -9.03 -2.43 -9.32
C THR A 50 -8.10 -2.22 -8.11
N ILE A 51 -7.21 -1.23 -8.18
CA ILE A 51 -6.31 -0.88 -7.07
C ILE A 51 -7.10 -0.46 -5.82
N GLN A 52 -8.14 0.38 -5.97
CA GLN A 52 -8.95 0.81 -4.83
C GLN A 52 -9.65 -0.38 -4.14
N ASN A 53 -10.12 -1.36 -4.91
CA ASN A 53 -10.76 -2.55 -4.34
C ASN A 53 -9.75 -3.41 -3.55
N VAL A 54 -8.54 -3.59 -4.07
CA VAL A 54 -7.44 -4.26 -3.34
C VAL A 54 -7.10 -3.50 -2.06
N ALA A 55 -6.91 -2.19 -2.14
CA ALA A 55 -6.59 -1.36 -0.99
C ALA A 55 -7.67 -1.42 0.10
N LYS A 56 -8.96 -1.39 -0.27
CA LYS A 56 -10.09 -1.52 0.66
C LYS A 56 -10.09 -2.86 1.39
N ALA A 57 -9.85 -3.96 0.67
CA ALA A 57 -9.80 -5.29 1.28
C ALA A 57 -8.66 -5.39 2.32
N ILE A 58 -7.48 -4.89 1.98
CA ILE A 58 -6.32 -4.88 2.88
C ILE A 58 -6.56 -3.99 4.10
N HIS A 59 -7.07 -2.77 3.91
CA HIS A 59 -7.36 -1.86 5.02
C HIS A 59 -8.43 -2.43 5.96
N LYS A 60 -9.45 -3.10 5.42
CA LYS A 60 -10.49 -3.73 6.24
C LYS A 60 -9.92 -4.79 7.18
N ASP A 61 -8.90 -5.52 6.74
CA ASP A 61 -8.27 -6.58 7.53
C ASP A 61 -7.23 -6.04 8.53
N LEU A 62 -6.41 -5.07 8.10
CA LEU A 62 -5.28 -4.54 8.88
C LEU A 62 -5.65 -3.37 9.81
N VAL A 63 -6.83 -2.77 9.65
CA VAL A 63 -7.31 -1.68 10.52
C VAL A 63 -8.60 -2.12 11.21
N PRO A 64 -8.52 -2.89 12.31
CA PRO A 64 -9.71 -3.30 13.05
C PRO A 64 -10.47 -2.08 13.57
N THR A 65 -11.79 -2.09 13.45
CA THR A 65 -12.67 -1.02 13.96
C THR A 65 -12.73 -0.95 15.49
N LYS A 66 -12.26 -2.00 16.19
CA LYS A 66 -12.06 -1.98 17.64
C LYS A 66 -10.67 -1.47 17.96
N SER A 67 -10.59 -0.22 18.43
CA SER A 67 -9.39 0.32 19.06
C SER A 67 -8.99 -0.54 20.25
N THR A 68 -7.99 -1.39 20.09
CA THR A 68 -7.19 -1.84 21.23
C THR A 68 -6.55 -0.59 21.83
N SER A 69 -6.59 -0.50 23.17
CA SER A 69 -5.98 0.59 23.94
C SER A 69 -4.64 1.04 23.34
N ARG A 70 -4.45 2.36 23.25
CA ARG A 70 -3.28 3.05 22.68
C ARG A 70 -2.01 2.74 23.48
N LEU A 71 -1.48 1.52 23.33
CA LEU A 71 -0.18 1.12 23.88
C LEU A 71 0.95 1.41 22.89
N TYR A 72 0.62 1.67 21.62
CA TYR A 72 1.57 1.97 20.56
C TYR A 72 1.34 3.39 20.01
N ALA A 73 2.38 4.22 20.06
CA ALA A 73 2.46 5.47 19.31
C ALA A 73 3.15 5.16 17.96
N PRO A 74 2.44 5.33 16.82
CA PRO A 74 3.06 5.21 15.51
C PRO A 74 4.28 6.11 15.39
N THR A 75 5.32 5.63 14.71
CA THR A 75 6.53 6.42 14.51
C THR A 75 6.24 7.50 13.48
N ASP A 76 6.53 8.76 13.81
CA ASP A 76 6.34 9.89 12.87
C ASP A 76 7.42 9.92 11.76
N ARG A 77 8.30 8.91 11.71
CA ARG A 77 9.45 8.80 10.80
C ARG A 77 9.60 7.37 10.27
N PRO A 78 8.88 6.98 9.21
CA PRO A 78 9.04 5.65 8.63
C PRO A 78 10.51 5.43 8.23
N GLY A 79 11.14 4.42 8.83
CA GLY A 79 12.50 3.98 8.50
C GLY A 79 12.46 2.73 7.63
N GLU A 80 13.45 2.58 6.74
CA GLU A 80 13.63 1.38 5.94
C GLU A 80 13.82 0.15 6.85
N ALA A 81 13.05 -0.91 6.61
CA ALA A 81 13.22 -2.17 7.33
C ALA A 81 14.49 -2.87 6.79
N LEU A 82 15.61 -2.71 7.49
CA LEU A 82 16.81 -3.49 7.21
C LEU A 82 16.60 -4.93 7.69
N VAL A 83 16.62 -5.88 6.75
CA VAL A 83 16.62 -7.31 7.08
C VAL A 83 17.90 -7.61 7.89
N PRO A 84 17.84 -8.40 8.98
CA PRO A 84 19.06 -8.80 9.70
C PRO A 84 20.01 -9.54 8.76
N VAL A 85 21.23 -9.04 8.57
CA VAL A 85 22.29 -9.78 7.87
C VAL A 85 22.82 -10.84 8.84
N PRO A 86 22.80 -12.15 8.50
CA PRO A 86 23.40 -13.18 9.34
C PRO A 86 24.88 -12.90 9.56
N PRO A 87 25.45 -13.20 10.75
CA PRO A 87 26.88 -13.08 10.97
C PRO A 87 27.65 -13.89 9.92
N GLN A 88 28.61 -13.26 9.26
CA GLN A 88 29.64 -14.01 8.52
C GLN A 88 30.52 -14.64 9.60
N GLY A 89 30.50 -15.98 9.66
CA GLY A 89 31.28 -16.77 10.61
C GLY A 89 32.78 -16.59 10.45
#